data_AF-A0A7C1UUV1-F1
#
_entry.id   AF-A0A7C1UUV1-F1
#
_cell.length_a   1.000
_cell.length_b   1.000
_cell.length_c   1.000
_cell.angle_alpha   90.00
_cell.angle_beta   90.00
_cell.angle_gamma   90.00
#
_symmetry.space_group_name_H-M   'P 1'
#
loop_
_entity.id
_entity.type
_entity.pdbx_description
1 polymer ?
#
loop_
_entity_poly.entity_id
_entity_poly.type
_entity_poly.pdbx_seq_one_letter_code
_entity_poly.pdbx_strand_id
1 'polypeptide(L)'
;MAVKKKTLIKSSMAKSKHEAAVSALSTTCEESNKAVAARAKDGKKNASLVARLGKKRATLTRRKKIAVARLKKTPGADNRKALNAVIKDMNTVSKDLKKAKAVKDANNLELSGLRATLKKASAYMKAIASADKILNRPKKKKRRTRKKT
;
A
#
# COMPACT_ATOMS: atom_id res chain seq x y z
N MET A 1 -14.39 -54.33 -10.58
CA MET A 1 -13.69 -53.11 -10.12
C MET A 1 -14.68 -52.23 -9.36
N ALA A 2 -14.44 -51.96 -8.07
CA ALA A 2 -15.35 -51.14 -7.27
C ALA A 2 -15.29 -49.67 -7.71
N VAL A 3 -16.38 -49.17 -8.29
CA VAL A 3 -16.52 -47.76 -8.63
C VAL A 3 -16.61 -46.97 -7.32
N LYS A 4 -15.58 -46.18 -7.00
CA LYS A 4 -15.60 -45.27 -5.85
C LYS A 4 -16.84 -44.35 -5.96
N LYS A 5 -17.81 -44.50 -5.04
CA LYS A 5 -18.96 -43.60 -4.92
C LYS A 5 -18.42 -42.17 -4.72
N LYS A 6 -18.78 -41.24 -5.60
CA LYS A 6 -18.50 -39.81 -5.41
C LYS A 6 -19.21 -39.35 -4.15
N THR A 7 -18.44 -38.91 -3.16
CA THR A 7 -18.98 -38.33 -1.92
C THR A 7 -19.57 -36.97 -2.25
N LEU A 8 -20.90 -36.85 -2.15
CA LEU A 8 -21.59 -35.57 -2.35
C LEU A 8 -21.53 -34.76 -1.06
N ILE A 9 -21.25 -33.46 -1.21
CA ILE A 9 -21.22 -32.51 -0.09
C ILE A 9 -22.65 -32.26 0.41
N LYS A 10 -22.84 -32.29 1.73
CA LYS A 10 -24.12 -31.95 2.38
C LYS A 10 -24.38 -30.43 2.27
N SER A 11 -25.64 -30.06 2.08
CA SER A 11 -26.07 -28.65 1.95
C SER A 11 -25.67 -27.78 3.15
N SER A 12 -25.76 -28.31 4.38
CA SER A 12 -25.33 -27.61 5.60
C SER A 12 -23.84 -27.26 5.57
N MET A 13 -23.02 -28.17 5.04
CA MET A 13 -21.58 -27.99 4.90
C MET A 13 -21.24 -26.98 3.78
N ALA A 14 -22.05 -26.93 2.72
CA ALA A 14 -21.91 -25.91 1.68
C ALA A 14 -22.23 -24.50 2.23
N LYS A 15 -23.30 -24.38 3.02
CA LYS A 15 -23.72 -23.12 3.63
C LYS A 15 -22.67 -22.57 4.58
N SER A 16 -22.13 -23.39 5.50
CA SER A 16 -21.10 -22.94 6.43
C SER A 16 -19.81 -22.51 5.73
N LYS A 17 -19.39 -23.23 4.67
CA LYS A 17 -18.23 -22.82 3.85
C LYS A 17 -18.46 -21.48 3.14
N HIS A 18 -19.67 -21.24 2.64
CA HIS A 18 -20.02 -19.96 2.02
C HIS A 18 -19.99 -18.81 3.03
N GLU A 19 -20.64 -18.98 4.19
CA GLU A 19 -20.64 -17.96 5.26
C GLU A 19 -19.21 -17.65 5.75
N ALA A 20 -18.38 -18.66 5.91
CA ALA A 20 -16.97 -18.49 6.25
C ALA A 20 -16.20 -17.69 5.17
N ALA A 21 -16.44 -17.97 3.89
CA ALA A 21 -15.80 -17.25 2.78
C ALA A 21 -16.24 -15.77 2.72
N VAL A 22 -17.52 -15.49 2.92
CA VAL A 22 -18.05 -14.12 2.98
C VAL A 22 -17.45 -13.35 4.16
N SER A 23 -17.39 -13.99 5.34
CA SER A 23 -16.76 -13.41 6.53
C SER A 23 -15.28 -13.09 6.29
N ALA A 24 -14.51 -14.05 5.77
CA ALA A 24 -13.09 -13.86 5.44
C ALA A 24 -12.87 -12.71 4.44
N LEU A 25 -13.74 -12.58 3.44
CA LEU A 25 -13.69 -11.49 2.47
C LEU A 25 -13.95 -10.12 3.13
N SER A 26 -14.92 -10.06 4.05
CA SER A 26 -15.22 -8.84 4.83
C SER A 26 -14.02 -8.41 5.67
N THR A 27 -13.46 -9.35 6.44
CA THR A 27 -12.24 -9.12 7.24
C THR A 27 -11.09 -8.63 6.37
N THR A 28 -10.86 -9.28 5.22
CA THR A 28 -9.81 -8.88 4.27
C THR A 28 -10.00 -7.44 3.79
N CYS A 29 -11.25 -7.02 3.54
CA CYS A 29 -11.58 -5.65 3.15
C CYS A 29 -11.24 -4.63 4.24
N GLU A 30 -11.59 -4.91 5.49
CA GLU A 30 -11.31 -4.04 6.63
C GLU A 30 -9.81 -3.94 6.91
N GLU A 31 -9.11 -5.07 6.93
CA GLU A 31 -7.66 -5.13 7.13
C GLU A 31 -6.91 -4.42 6.00
N SER A 32 -7.32 -4.64 4.75
CA SER A 32 -6.74 -3.95 3.59
C SER A 32 -6.96 -2.43 3.69
N ASN A 33 -8.13 -1.97 4.14
CA ASN A 33 -8.39 -0.55 4.36
C ASN A 33 -7.47 0.04 5.44
N LYS A 34 -7.33 -0.64 6.59
CA LYS A 34 -6.42 -0.23 7.67
C LYS A 34 -4.97 -0.17 7.19
N ALA A 35 -4.53 -1.20 6.45
CA ALA A 35 -3.19 -1.29 5.90
C ALA A 35 -2.93 -0.18 4.87
N VAL A 36 -3.87 0.10 3.95
CA VAL A 36 -3.77 1.22 3.00
C VAL A 36 -3.65 2.55 3.73
N ALA A 37 -4.45 2.79 4.77
CA ALA A 37 -4.40 4.03 5.54
C ALA A 37 -3.05 4.20 6.27
N ALA A 38 -2.53 3.15 6.90
CA ALA A 38 -1.23 3.16 7.56
C ALA A 38 -0.09 3.42 6.56
N ARG A 39 -0.05 2.66 5.46
CA ARG A 39 0.98 2.78 4.41
C ARG A 39 0.93 4.11 3.67
N ALA A 40 -0.24 4.72 3.54
CA ALA A 40 -0.38 6.07 2.99
C ALA A 40 0.24 7.13 3.92
N LYS A 41 0.08 7.00 5.24
CA LYS A 41 0.74 7.88 6.22
C LYS A 41 2.26 7.73 6.16
N ASP A 42 2.75 6.50 6.12
CA ASP A 42 4.19 6.24 6.01
C ASP A 42 4.77 6.71 4.67
N GLY A 43 4.01 6.58 3.58
CA GLY A 43 4.36 7.13 2.28
C GLY A 43 4.61 8.64 2.33
N LYS A 44 3.74 9.40 3.02
CA LYS A 44 3.93 10.85 3.23
C LYS A 44 5.19 11.15 4.04
N LYS A 45 5.41 10.43 5.15
CA LYS A 45 6.61 10.58 5.99
C LYS A 45 7.88 10.31 5.19
N ASN A 46 7.93 9.21 4.46
CA ASN A 46 9.10 8.82 3.65
C ASN A 46 9.36 9.81 2.52
N ALA A 47 8.32 10.31 1.84
CA ALA A 47 8.46 11.34 0.83
C ALA A 47 9.06 12.63 1.40
N SER A 48 8.58 13.08 2.57
CA SER A 48 9.11 14.27 3.25
C SER A 48 10.58 14.09 3.66
N LEU A 49 10.95 12.90 4.15
CA LEU A 49 12.32 12.58 4.53
C LEU A 49 13.26 12.61 3.33
N VAL A 50 12.86 12.00 2.21
CA VAL A 50 13.63 12.01 0.96
C VAL A 50 13.83 13.44 0.46
N ALA A 51 12.78 14.28 0.48
CA ALA A 51 12.87 15.68 0.08
C ALA A 51 13.83 16.47 0.99
N ARG A 52 13.74 16.29 2.31
CA ARG A 52 14.61 16.95 3.30
C ARG A 52 16.08 16.56 3.11
N LEU A 53 16.38 15.26 2.97
CA LEU A 53 17.73 14.77 2.72
C LEU A 53 18.27 15.25 1.36
N GLY A 54 17.41 15.32 0.34
CA GLY A 54 17.74 15.89 -0.97
C GLY A 54 18.20 17.34 -0.87
N LYS A 55 17.42 18.18 -0.17
CA LYS A 55 17.79 19.58 0.11
C LYS A 55 19.10 19.68 0.88
N LYS A 56 19.27 18.88 1.95
CA LYS A 56 20.52 18.87 2.75
C LYS A 56 21.74 18.50 1.89
N ARG A 57 21.63 17.50 1.02
CA ARG A 57 22.69 17.09 0.09
C ARG A 57 23.06 18.21 -0.87
N ALA A 58 22.08 18.93 -1.43
CA ALA A 58 22.31 20.06 -2.32
C ALA A 58 23.07 21.20 -1.60
N THR A 59 22.65 21.53 -0.37
CA THR A 59 23.35 22.52 0.46
C THR A 59 24.80 22.10 0.76
N LEU A 60 25.04 20.84 1.13
CA LEU A 60 26.39 20.32 1.39
C LEU A 60 27.25 20.33 0.12
N THR A 61 26.67 20.09 -1.05
CA THR A 61 27.37 20.18 -2.33
C THR A 61 27.83 21.61 -2.60
N ARG A 62 26.98 22.62 -2.33
CA ARG A 62 27.38 24.04 -2.43
C ARG A 62 28.48 24.38 -1.43
N ARG A 63 28.36 23.94 -0.16
CA ARG A 63 29.39 24.13 0.87
C ARG A 63 30.71 23.48 0.50
N LYS A 64 30.69 22.29 -0.10
CA LYS A 64 31.89 21.60 -0.59
C LYS A 64 32.61 22.45 -1.64
N LYS A 65 31.87 22.97 -2.63
CA LYS A 65 32.45 23.85 -3.67
C LYS A 65 33.14 25.08 -3.07
N ILE A 66 32.49 25.72 -2.08
CA ILE A 66 33.06 26.88 -1.38
C ILE A 66 34.30 26.50 -0.58
N ALA A 67 34.27 25.39 0.16
CA ALA A 67 35.40 24.91 0.95
C ALA A 67 36.60 24.56 0.06
N VAL A 68 36.37 23.94 -1.10
CA VAL A 68 37.42 23.69 -2.12
C VAL A 68 38.01 25.01 -2.62
N ALA A 69 37.18 25.99 -2.97
CA ALA A 69 37.65 27.29 -3.44
C ALA A 69 38.47 28.03 -2.36
N ARG A 70 38.05 27.96 -1.09
CA ARG A 70 38.79 28.54 0.04
C ARG A 70 40.14 27.85 0.24
N LEU A 71 40.17 26.52 0.26
CA LEU A 71 41.41 25.76 0.42
C LEU A 71 42.44 26.05 -0.69
N LYS A 72 41.97 26.29 -1.93
CA LYS A 72 42.83 26.71 -3.05
C LYS A 72 43.42 28.10 -2.86
N LYS A 73 42.64 29.05 -2.34
CA LYS A 73 43.08 30.44 -2.12
C LYS A 73 43.98 30.59 -0.90
N THR A 74 43.63 29.93 0.19
CA THR A 74 44.38 29.96 1.45
C THR A 74 44.63 28.55 1.93
N PRO A 75 45.71 27.90 1.46
CA PRO A 75 46.08 26.58 1.92
C PRO A 75 46.38 26.59 3.42
N GLY A 76 45.77 25.68 4.18
CA GLY A 76 45.98 25.58 5.62
C GLY A 76 45.34 24.34 6.21
N ALA A 77 45.84 23.86 7.35
CA ALA A 77 45.35 22.66 8.02
C ALA A 77 43.85 22.76 8.37
N ASP A 78 43.40 23.93 8.82
CA ASP A 78 42.00 24.15 9.20
C ASP A 78 41.06 24.12 8.00
N ASN A 79 41.47 24.68 6.87
CA ASN A 79 40.69 24.61 5.63
C ASN A 79 40.60 23.18 5.08
N ARG A 80 41.65 22.36 5.24
CA ARG A 80 41.61 20.92 4.91
C ARG A 80 40.64 20.18 5.83
N LYS A 81 40.69 20.43 7.14
CA LYS A 81 39.77 19.83 8.13
C LYS A 81 38.32 20.19 7.81
N ALA A 82 38.03 21.46 7.50
CA ALA A 82 36.70 21.92 7.14
C ALA A 82 36.17 21.24 5.87
N LEU A 83 37.00 21.10 4.83
CA LEU A 83 36.62 20.37 3.62
C LEU A 83 36.31 18.90 3.91
N ASN A 84 37.15 18.23 4.70
CA ASN A 84 36.95 16.83 5.08
C ASN A 84 35.67 16.61 5.89
N ALA A 85 35.34 17.53 6.80
CA ALA A 85 34.08 17.50 7.55
C ALA A 85 32.87 17.56 6.61
N VAL A 86 32.87 18.49 5.64
CA VAL A 86 31.79 18.62 4.64
C VAL A 86 31.68 17.36 3.78
N ILE A 87 32.80 16.74 3.39
CA ILE A 87 32.82 15.48 2.64
C ILE A 87 32.21 14.34 3.47
N LYS A 88 32.58 14.22 4.74
CA LYS A 88 32.05 13.21 5.67
C LYS A 88 30.53 13.35 5.80
N ASP A 89 30.04 14.56 6.04
CA ASP A 89 28.60 14.85 6.14
C ASP A 89 27.86 14.54 4.83
N MET A 90 28.45 14.90 3.69
CA MET A 90 27.87 14.61 2.38
C MET A 90 27.73 13.10 2.13
N ASN A 91 28.74 12.32 2.54
CA ASN A 91 28.73 10.86 2.41
C ASN A 91 27.64 10.23 3.29
N THR A 92 27.52 10.69 4.55
CA THR A 92 26.46 10.24 5.47
C THR A 92 25.08 10.54 4.90
N VAL A 93 24.83 11.79 4.50
CA VAL A 93 23.53 12.20 3.92
C VAL A 93 23.21 11.44 2.64
N SER A 94 24.22 11.12 1.82
CA SER A 94 24.00 10.34 0.59
C SER A 94 23.61 8.89 0.89
N LYS A 95 24.23 8.25 1.90
CA LYS A 95 23.84 6.92 2.36
C LYS A 95 22.41 6.91 2.91
N ASP A 96 22.06 7.89 3.74
CA ASP A 96 20.73 8.00 4.32
C ASP A 96 19.66 8.25 3.25
N LEU A 97 19.97 9.10 2.26
CA LEU A 97 19.08 9.37 1.13
C LEU A 97 18.83 8.11 0.31
N LYS A 98 19.85 7.28 0.07
CA LYS A 98 19.70 6.00 -0.64
C LYS A 98 18.77 5.06 0.14
N LYS A 99 18.98 4.92 1.45
CA LYS A 99 18.13 4.10 2.32
C LYS A 99 16.68 4.61 2.33
N ALA A 100 16.48 5.91 2.50
CA ALA A 100 15.15 6.52 2.52
C ALA A 100 14.40 6.35 1.19
N LYS A 101 15.10 6.44 0.05
CA LYS A 101 14.52 6.14 -1.27
C LYS A 101 14.08 4.68 -1.38
N ALA A 102 14.93 3.73 -1.00
CA ALA A 102 14.58 2.31 -1.03
C ALA A 102 13.32 2.01 -0.19
N VAL A 103 13.23 2.57 1.02
CA VAL A 103 12.05 2.43 1.89
C VAL A 103 10.81 3.06 1.26
N LYS A 104 10.92 4.26 0.66
CA LYS A 104 9.82 4.91 -0.04
C LYS A 104 9.31 4.05 -1.20
N ASP A 105 10.20 3.52 -2.01
CA ASP A 105 9.85 2.75 -3.20
C ASP A 105 9.22 1.40 -2.82
N ALA A 106 9.76 0.71 -1.81
CA ALA A 106 9.14 -0.48 -1.24
C ALA A 106 7.73 -0.21 -0.69
N ASN A 107 7.54 0.90 0.03
CA ASN A 107 6.23 1.29 0.54
C ASN A 107 5.23 1.60 -0.59
N ASN A 108 5.68 2.21 -1.68
CA ASN A 108 4.83 2.50 -2.84
C ASN A 108 4.40 1.23 -3.56
N LEU A 109 5.30 0.26 -3.72
CA LEU A 109 5.00 -1.05 -4.30
C LEU A 109 3.90 -1.74 -3.46
N GLU A 110 4.12 -1.83 -2.16
CA GLU A 110 3.18 -2.47 -1.23
C GLU A 110 1.81 -1.78 -1.24
N LEU A 111 1.79 -0.45 -1.17
CA LEU A 111 0.56 0.34 -1.20
C LEU A 111 -0.23 0.11 -2.51
N SER A 112 0.46 -0.07 -3.64
CA SER A 112 -0.20 -0.37 -4.92
C SER A 112 -0.85 -1.76 -4.91
N GLY A 113 -0.17 -2.76 -4.36
CA GLY A 113 -0.70 -4.11 -4.18
C GLY A 113 -1.92 -4.13 -3.27
N LEU A 114 -1.84 -3.49 -2.10
CA LEU A 114 -2.95 -3.40 -1.14
C LEU A 114 -4.17 -2.71 -1.74
N ARG A 115 -3.98 -1.63 -2.51
CA ARG A 115 -5.09 -0.95 -3.20
C ARG A 115 -5.75 -1.82 -4.25
N ALA A 116 -4.96 -2.60 -5.01
CA ALA A 116 -5.50 -3.52 -5.99
C ALA A 116 -6.34 -4.64 -5.32
N THR A 117 -5.84 -5.21 -4.22
CA THR A 117 -6.56 -6.23 -3.44
C THR A 117 -7.83 -5.67 -2.83
N LEU A 118 -7.76 -4.49 -2.19
CA LEU A 118 -8.92 -3.80 -1.64
C LEU A 118 -10.00 -3.52 -2.70
N LYS A 119 -9.60 -3.09 -3.90
CA LYS A 119 -10.53 -2.87 -5.01
C LYS A 119 -11.26 -4.15 -5.41
N LYS A 120 -10.55 -5.28 -5.51
CA LYS A 120 -11.14 -6.58 -5.84
C LYS A 120 -12.07 -7.06 -4.72
N ALA A 121 -11.61 -7.05 -3.48
CA ALA A 121 -12.39 -7.52 -2.33
C ALA A 121 -13.68 -6.71 -2.14
N SER A 122 -13.59 -5.37 -2.26
CA SER A 122 -14.77 -4.51 -2.16
C SER A 122 -15.75 -4.70 -3.33
N ALA A 123 -15.27 -4.97 -4.54
CA ALA A 123 -16.12 -5.30 -5.67
C ALA A 123 -16.88 -6.61 -5.44
N TYR A 124 -16.20 -7.66 -4.96
CA TYR A 124 -16.83 -8.95 -4.65
C TYR A 124 -17.87 -8.81 -3.54
N MET A 125 -17.58 -8.09 -2.45
CA MET A 125 -18.56 -7.84 -1.40
C MET A 125 -19.81 -7.12 -1.92
N LYS A 126 -19.64 -6.10 -2.78
CA LYS A 126 -20.77 -5.39 -3.39
C LYS A 126 -21.61 -6.29 -4.29
N ALA A 127 -20.96 -7.17 -5.05
CA ALA A 127 -21.65 -8.14 -5.90
C ALA A 127 -22.44 -9.16 -5.06
N ILE A 128 -21.83 -9.71 -4.00
CA ILE A 128 -22.50 -10.63 -3.07
C ILE A 128 -23.69 -9.95 -2.42
N ALA A 129 -23.53 -8.75 -1.86
CA ALA A 129 -24.62 -8.00 -1.23
C ALA A 129 -25.77 -7.71 -2.22
N SER A 130 -25.44 -7.42 -3.48
CA SER A 130 -26.44 -7.20 -4.54
C SER A 130 -27.18 -8.49 -4.89
N ALA A 131 -26.46 -9.62 -4.99
CA ALA A 131 -27.05 -10.93 -5.22
C ALA A 131 -27.96 -11.35 -4.06
N ASP A 132 -27.52 -11.18 -2.81
CA ASP A 132 -28.31 -11.47 -1.62
C ASP A 132 -29.60 -10.65 -1.58
N LYS A 133 -29.53 -9.37 -1.96
CA LYS A 133 -30.71 -8.52 -2.06
C LYS A 133 -31.72 -9.01 -3.12
N ILE A 134 -31.25 -9.63 -4.20
CA ILE A 134 -32.10 -10.18 -5.26
C ILE A 134 -32.68 -11.52 -4.85
N LEU A 135 -31.88 -12.40 -4.25
CA LEU A 135 -32.29 -13.75 -3.84
C LEU A 135 -33.25 -13.72 -2.64
N ASN A 136 -33.03 -12.80 -1.70
CA ASN A 136 -33.86 -12.65 -0.50
C ASN A 136 -35.03 -11.69 -0.70
N ARG A 137 -35.27 -11.21 -1.93
CA ARG A 137 -36.40 -10.31 -2.21
C ARG A 137 -37.71 -11.09 -2.09
N PRO A 138 -38.72 -10.60 -1.34
CA PRO A 138 -40.00 -11.28 -1.24
C PRO A 138 -40.65 -11.35 -2.64
N LYS A 139 -41.15 -12.55 -3.02
CA LYS A 139 -41.85 -12.76 -4.29
C LYS A 139 -43.04 -11.79 -4.36
N LYS A 140 -43.02 -10.85 -5.31
CA LYS A 140 -44.17 -9.97 -5.56
C LYS A 140 -45.39 -10.83 -5.93
N LYS A 141 -46.51 -10.68 -5.20
CA LYS A 141 -47.79 -11.27 -5.61
C LYS A 141 -48.13 -10.79 -7.02
N LYS A 142 -48.30 -11.72 -7.96
CA LYS A 142 -48.82 -11.39 -9.31
C LYS A 142 -50.22 -10.81 -9.14
N ARG A 143 -50.44 -9.57 -9.58
CA ARG A 143 -51.77 -8.96 -9.63
C ARG A 143 -52.59 -9.77 -10.64
N ARG A 144 -53.64 -10.48 -10.20
CA ARG A 144 -54.59 -11.14 -11.12
C ARG A 144 -55.14 -10.05 -12.03
N THR A 145 -54.83 -10.13 -13.32
CA THR A 145 -55.52 -9.36 -14.34
C THR A 145 -56.97 -9.84 -14.36
N ARG A 146 -57.91 -8.97 -13.98
CA ARG A 146 -59.33 -9.22 -14.20
C ARG A 146 -59.53 -9.28 -15.72
N LYS A 147 -59.86 -10.46 -16.24
CA LYS A 147 -60.40 -10.63 -17.60
C LYS A 147 -61.67 -9.78 -17.62
N LYS A 148 -61.72 -8.73 -18.46
CA LYS A 148 -62.97 -8.06 -18.77
C LYS A 148 -63.78 -9.06 -19.60
N THR A 149 -64.83 -9.58 -18.99
CA THR A 149 -65.99 -10.18 -19.68
C THR A 149 -66.67 -9.12 -20.51
#